data_AF-A0A6V7JHJ3-F1
#
_entry.id   AF-A0A6V7JHJ3-F1
#
_cell.length_a   1.000
_cell.length_b   1.000
_cell.length_c   1.000
_cell.angle_alpha   90.00
_cell.angle_beta   90.00
_cell.angle_gamma   90.00
#
_symmetry.space_group_name_H-M   'P 1'
#
loop_
_entity.id
_entity.type
_entity.pdbx_description
1 polymer ?
#
loop_
_entity_poly.entity_id
_entity_poly.type
_entity_poly.pdbx_seq_one_letter_code
_entity_poly.pdbx_strand_id
1 'polypeptide(L)' 'DGALVRWEAGLIPKDNCRPGEYFLTFAEYATEAGVDVTFTEADWDSWVIMFGCAEHFSL' A
#
# COMPACT_ATOMS: atom_id res chain seq x y z
N ASP A 1 -22.74 5.45 -15.36
CA ASP A 1 -23.16 4.84 -14.09
C ASP A 1 -21.94 4.14 -13.49
N GLY A 2 -21.17 4.84 -12.64
CA GLY A 2 -19.88 4.34 -12.15
C GLY A 2 -20.09 3.35 -11.01
N ALA A 3 -19.75 2.08 -11.23
CA ALA A 3 -19.72 1.09 -10.14
C ALA A 3 -18.58 1.45 -9.18
N LEU A 4 -18.92 1.64 -7.91
CA LEU A 4 -17.94 1.83 -6.84
C LEU A 4 -17.33 0.46 -6.55
N VAL A 5 -16.07 0.26 -6.94
CA VAL A 5 -15.37 -1.00 -6.69
C VAL A 5 -14.75 -0.91 -5.29
N ARG A 6 -15.18 -1.80 -4.40
CA ARG A 6 -14.62 -1.91 -3.05
C ARG A 6 -13.47 -2.92 -3.09
N TRP A 7 -12.31 -2.50 -2.62
CA TRP A 7 -11.11 -3.33 -2.58
C TRP A 7 -10.75 -3.61 -1.13
N GLU A 8 -10.29 -4.83 -0.85
CA GLU A 8 -9.71 -5.21 0.43
C GLU A 8 -8.20 -5.41 0.27
N ALA A 9 -7.44 -4.78 1.16
CA ALA A 9 -5.99 -4.78 1.11
C ALA A 9 -5.39 -5.10 2.47
N GLY A 10 -4.25 -5.80 2.46
CA GLY A 10 -3.42 -6.02 3.64
C GLY A 10 -2.27 -5.03 3.69
N LEU A 11 -2.01 -4.44 4.85
CA LEU A 11 -0.82 -3.65 5.15
C LEU A 11 0.11 -4.46 6.05
N ILE A 12 1.25 -4.86 5.52
CA ILE A 12 2.23 -5.71 6.22
C ILE A 12 3.44 -4.84 6.59
N PRO A 13 3.78 -4.68 7.89
CA PRO A 13 5.00 -3.96 8.28
C PRO A 13 6.24 -4.62 7.68
N LYS A 14 7.20 -3.82 7.20
CA LYS A 14 8.48 -4.36 6.70
C LYS A 14 9.49 -4.49 7.84
N ASP A 15 9.93 -5.72 8.11
CA ASP A 15 10.99 -5.98 9.08
C ASP A 15 12.32 -5.39 8.60
N ASN A 16 13.03 -4.66 9.48
CA ASN A 16 14.31 -3.96 9.24
C ASN A 16 14.25 -2.69 8.37
N CYS A 17 13.07 -2.12 8.14
CA CYS A 17 12.89 -0.86 7.42
C CYS A 17 12.71 0.35 8.35
N ARG A 18 12.69 1.57 7.78
CA ARG A 18 12.42 2.78 8.58
C ARG A 18 10.99 2.71 9.16
N PRO A 19 10.75 3.27 10.36
CA PRO A 19 9.39 3.37 10.90
C PRO A 19 8.46 4.04 9.87
N GLY A 20 7.31 3.42 9.61
CA GLY A 20 6.33 3.93 8.65
C GLY A 20 6.34 3.26 7.27
N GLU A 21 7.24 2.31 7.00
CA GLU A 21 7.29 1.52 5.76
C GLU A 21 6.47 0.21 5.86
N TYR A 22 5.62 -0.02 4.86
CA TYR A 22 4.73 -1.18 4.77
C TYR A 22 4.71 -1.74 3.35
N PHE A 23 4.30 -2.99 3.23
CA PHE A 23 3.96 -3.63 1.97
C PHE A 23 2.43 -3.75 1.86
N LEU A 24 1.86 -3.13 0.83
CA LEU A 24 0.43 -3.13 0.54
C LEU A 24 0.11 -4.25 -0.46
N THR A 25 -0.75 -5.19 -0.08
CA THR A 25 -1.16 -6.32 -0.93
C THR A 25 -2.67 -6.33 -1.16
N PHE A 26 -3.11 -6.72 -2.35
CA PHE A 26 -4.51 -6.89 -2.70
C PHE A 26 -4.76 -8.37 -3.03
N ALA A 27 -5.65 -9.02 -2.28
CA ALA A 27 -5.88 -10.47 -2.40
C ALA A 27 -6.35 -10.90 -3.80
N GLU A 28 -7.08 -10.02 -4.50
CA GLU A 28 -7.63 -10.24 -5.84
C GLU A 28 -6.55 -10.22 -6.95
N TYR A 29 -5.38 -9.65 -6.64
CA TYR A 29 -4.24 -9.54 -7.56
C TYR A 29 -3.05 -10.36 -7.05
N ALA A 30 -3.28 -11.54 -6.46
CA ALA A 30 -2.24 -12.40 -5.89
C ALA A 30 -1.05 -12.73 -6.83
N THR A 31 -1.17 -12.43 -8.13
CA THR A 31 -0.10 -12.54 -9.13
C THR A 31 0.71 -11.26 -9.36
N GLU A 32 0.22 -10.09 -8.92
CA GLU A 32 0.95 -8.82 -8.97
C GLU A 32 1.68 -8.59 -7.63
N ALA A 33 2.97 -8.24 -7.73
CA ALA A 33 3.75 -7.82 -6.59
C ALA A 33 3.02 -6.65 -5.90
N GLY A 34 2.76 -6.78 -4.60
CA GLY A 34 2.24 -5.67 -3.80
C GLY A 34 3.10 -4.41 -3.92
N VAL A 35 2.60 -3.31 -3.39
CA VAL A 35 3.23 -1.99 -3.51
C VAL A 35 3.96 -1.67 -2.22
N ASP A 36 5.24 -1.29 -2.32
CA ASP A 36 5.94 -0.68 -1.21
C ASP A 36 5.36 0.71 -0.94
N VAL A 37 4.91 0.92 0.29
CA VAL A 37 4.28 2.17 0.72
C VAL A 37 4.93 2.72 1.97
N THR A 38 4.89 4.04 2.13
CA THR A 38 5.41 4.74 3.31
C THR A 38 4.43 5.80 3.77
N PHE A 39 4.16 5.87 5.07
CA PHE A 39 3.46 7.02 5.65
C PHE A 39 4.42 8.21 5.72
N THR A 40 4.11 9.27 4.97
CA THR A 40 4.97 10.46 4.90
C THR A 40 4.56 11.51 5.93
N GLU A 41 3.28 11.57 6.28
CA GLU A 41 2.72 12.50 7.26
C GLU A 41 1.43 11.91 7.85
N ALA A 42 1.16 12.19 9.12
CA ALA A 42 -0.01 11.68 9.80
C ALA A 42 -0.44 12.58 10.97
N ASP A 43 -1.74 12.76 11.08
CA ASP A 43 -2.43 12.93 12.36
C ASP A 43 -3.16 11.62 12.64
N TRP A 44 -2.61 10.78 13.52
CA TRP A 44 -3.11 9.43 13.74
C TRP A 44 -4.57 9.38 14.23
N ASP A 45 -5.11 10.49 14.72
CA ASP A 45 -6.51 10.58 15.15
C ASP A 45 -7.46 10.95 13.99
N SER A 46 -6.94 11.50 12.89
CA SER A 46 -7.75 12.13 11.83
C SER A 46 -7.43 11.67 10.42
N TRP A 47 -6.15 11.63 10.04
CA TRP A 47 -5.73 11.41 8.66
C TRP A 47 -4.29 10.91 8.54
N VAL A 48 -4.00 10.22 7.43
CA VAL A 48 -2.65 9.80 7.05
C VAL A 48 -2.42 10.07 5.58
N ILE A 49 -1.20 10.42 5.21
CA ILE A 49 -0.74 10.49 3.82
C ILE A 49 0.22 9.32 3.59
N MET A 50 -0.10 8.52 2.58
CA MET A 50 0.67 7.36 2.18
C MET A 50 1.21 7.55 0.77
N PHE A 51 2.50 7.37 0.59
CA PHE A 51 3.17 7.36 -0.71
C PHE A 51 3.48 5.93 -1.10
N GLY A 52 3.09 5.50 -2.30
CA GLY A 52 3.41 4.18 -2.86
C GLY A 52 4.15 4.31 -4.18
N CYS A 53 5.19 3.49 -4.37
CA CYS A 53 5.89 3.38 -5.64
C CYS A 53 5.72 1.96 -6.18
N ALA A 54 5.00 1.83 -7.29
CA ALA A 54 4.95 0.57 -8.02
C ALA A 54 6.17 0.50 -8.95
N GLU A 55 7.10 -0.41 -8.66
CA GLU A 55 8.18 -0.69 -9.60
C GLU A 55 7.58 -1.40 -10.83
N HIS A 56 7.65 -0.74 -11.99
CA HIS A 56 7.34 -1.39 -13.26
C HIS A 56 8.42 -2.42 -13.55
N PHE A 57 8.11 -3.70 -13.38
CA PHE A 57 8.92 -4.77 -13.98
C PHE A 57 8.59 -4.85 -15.47
N SER A 58 9.50 -4.38 -16.32
CA SER A 58 9.49 -4.70 -17.75
C SER A 58 9.74 -6.20 -17.91
N LEU A 59 8.81 -6.94 -18.50
CA LEU A 59 9.03 -8.32 -18.96
C LEU A 59 9.97 -8.34 -20.18
#